data_AF-A0A6G7LVE9-F1
#
_entry.id   AF-A0A6G7LVE9-F1
#
_cell.length_a   1.000
_cell.length_b   1.000
_cell.length_c   1.000
_cell.angle_alpha   90.00
_cell.angle_beta   90.00
_cell.angle_gamma   90.00
#
_symmetry.space_group_name_H-M   'P 1'
#
loop_
_entity.id
_entity.type
_entity.pdbx_description
1 polymer ?
#
loop_
_entity_poly.entity_id
_entity_poly.type
_entity_poly.pdbx_seq_one_letter_code
_entity_poly.pdbx_strand_id
1 'polypeptide(L)'
;MYKFEPQRIQLGISACLLGQQVRFDGGHKNSVYCQQALRQHFDFVPVCPEMAIGMGAPRKSIRQVRRGDEIRIQSRDASLDVTESLQSFSEQKVAELGFLSGYLLCAKSPTCGMERVTVYKEGGDQGNRSGIGVFAKALMQRWPQLPVEEEGRLNDLVIRENFFTRVYAFHDWQCLLHSGLSLHKLTQFHARYKYLLLAHSPAQYRQLGPLLAEGGEDLQETARRYFEGFMEALKNKASRRNHTSALQHIQGYFKQKLTKAQKSELSQAIDEYRQGLQPLLVPLTLIKHYLREHPQPYIAAQVYLNPHPQELKLRYAY
;
A
#
# COMPACT_ATOMS: atom_id res chain seq x y z
N MET A 1 22.97 5.21 7.36
CA MET A 1 21.85 6.05 6.88
C MET A 1 21.23 5.31 5.71
N TYR A 2 19.95 4.96 5.78
CA TYR A 2 19.29 4.22 4.71
C TYR A 2 19.16 5.10 3.45
N LYS A 3 19.29 4.50 2.27
CA LYS A 3 19.12 5.15 0.96
C LYS A 3 18.15 4.31 0.13
N PHE A 4 17.54 4.93 -0.87
CA PHE A 4 16.68 4.22 -1.82
C PHE A 4 17.50 3.21 -2.61
N GLU A 5 17.00 1.97 -2.68
CA GLU A 5 17.62 0.87 -3.41
C GLU A 5 16.69 0.39 -4.54
N PRO A 6 16.98 0.66 -5.82
CA PRO A 6 16.08 0.32 -6.92
C PRO A 6 15.95 -1.18 -7.20
N GLN A 7 16.85 -2.00 -6.63
CA GLN A 7 16.86 -3.45 -6.85
C GLN A 7 15.97 -4.20 -5.84
N ARG A 8 15.61 -3.57 -4.72
CA ARG A 8 14.87 -4.23 -3.65
C ARG A 8 13.94 -3.27 -2.93
N ILE A 9 12.70 -3.72 -2.71
CA ILE A 9 11.69 -2.90 -2.06
C ILE A 9 11.95 -2.82 -0.56
N GLN A 10 12.08 -1.60 -0.05
CA GLN A 10 12.28 -1.31 1.37
C GLN A 10 10.94 -0.97 2.03
N LEU A 11 10.56 -1.72 3.07
CA LEU A 11 9.35 -1.52 3.86
C LEU A 11 9.68 -1.12 5.28
N GLY A 12 9.09 0.00 5.73
CA GLY A 12 9.10 0.34 7.14
C GLY A 12 8.22 -0.63 7.92
N ILE A 13 8.62 -0.98 9.13
CA ILE A 13 7.82 -1.91 9.94
C ILE A 13 7.93 -1.58 11.43
N SER A 14 6.83 -1.68 12.17
CA SER A 14 6.88 -1.65 13.63
C SER A 14 7.76 -2.79 14.14
N ALA A 15 8.86 -2.47 14.82
CA ALA A 15 9.92 -3.42 15.14
C ALA A 15 9.46 -4.67 15.91
N CYS A 16 8.41 -4.55 16.75
CA CYS A 16 7.81 -5.67 17.48
C CYS A 16 7.26 -6.77 16.56
N LEU A 17 6.90 -6.45 15.31
CA LEU A 17 6.43 -7.42 14.31
C LEU A 17 7.55 -8.34 13.84
N LEU A 18 8.81 -7.90 13.90
CA LEU A 18 9.98 -8.70 13.52
C LEU A 18 10.58 -9.52 14.68
N GLY A 19 9.86 -9.66 15.80
CA GLY A 19 10.31 -10.45 16.94
C GLY A 19 11.26 -9.71 17.89
N GLN A 20 11.51 -8.42 17.67
CA GLN A 20 12.29 -7.62 18.62
C GLN A 20 11.50 -7.44 19.92
N GLN A 21 12.17 -7.64 21.07
CA GLN A 21 11.61 -7.53 22.42
C GLN A 21 11.45 -6.07 22.86
N VAL A 22 10.64 -5.31 22.11
CA VAL A 22 10.48 -3.86 22.26
C VAL A 22 9.10 -3.45 22.77
N ARG A 23 8.22 -4.41 23.07
CA ARG A 23 6.90 -4.12 23.66
C ARG A 23 7.05 -3.68 25.11
N PHE A 24 6.01 -3.02 25.62
CA PHE A 24 5.98 -2.53 27.00
C PHE A 24 6.12 -3.67 28.04
N ASP A 25 5.63 -4.85 27.71
CA ASP A 25 5.72 -6.08 28.51
C ASP A 25 7.07 -6.82 28.35
N GLY A 26 8.03 -6.25 27.61
CA GLY A 26 9.30 -6.92 27.28
C GLY A 26 9.16 -8.00 26.20
N GLY A 27 7.95 -8.23 25.67
CA GLY A 27 7.70 -9.24 24.65
C GLY A 27 7.86 -8.73 23.23
N HIS A 28 7.42 -9.55 22.28
CA HIS A 28 7.34 -9.23 20.86
C HIS A 28 5.99 -9.68 20.27
N LYS A 29 5.65 -9.21 19.07
CA LYS A 29 4.48 -9.73 18.33
C LYS A 29 4.86 -10.87 17.40
N ASN A 30 6.08 -10.85 16.84
CA ASN A 30 6.61 -11.91 15.96
C ASN A 30 5.59 -12.36 14.90
N SER A 31 5.28 -11.47 13.95
CA SER A 31 4.37 -11.80 12.85
C SER A 31 5.05 -12.80 11.92
N VAL A 32 4.56 -14.04 11.94
CA VAL A 32 5.04 -15.13 11.06
C VAL A 32 4.93 -14.71 9.59
N TYR A 33 3.83 -14.06 9.20
CA TYR A 33 3.65 -13.57 7.83
C TYR A 33 4.74 -12.58 7.43
N CYS A 34 5.05 -11.59 8.29
CA CYS A 34 6.13 -10.64 8.01
C CYS A 34 7.51 -11.31 7.99
N GLN A 35 7.79 -12.22 8.94
CA GLN A 35 9.11 -12.84 9.07
C GLN A 35 9.41 -13.91 8.03
N GLN A 36 8.42 -14.65 7.57
CA GLN A 36 8.63 -15.81 6.69
C GLN A 36 8.19 -15.52 5.26
N ALA A 37 6.96 -15.01 5.06
CA ALA A 37 6.43 -14.80 3.72
C ALA A 37 6.97 -13.53 3.06
N LEU A 38 7.09 -12.43 3.82
CA LEU A 38 7.45 -11.13 3.23
C LEU A 38 8.97 -10.89 3.13
N ARG A 39 9.80 -11.47 4.02
CA ARG A 39 11.26 -11.26 4.01
C ARG A 39 11.94 -11.65 2.68
N GLN A 40 11.37 -12.60 1.94
CA GLN A 40 11.89 -13.01 0.64
C GLN A 40 11.71 -11.94 -0.44
N HIS A 41 10.76 -11.02 -0.25
CA HIS A 41 10.38 -10.01 -1.24
C HIS A 41 10.79 -8.59 -0.83
N PHE A 42 10.96 -8.33 0.47
CA PHE A 42 11.12 -6.99 1.01
C PHE A 42 12.28 -6.92 2.01
N ASP A 43 12.99 -5.79 2.00
CA ASP A 43 13.91 -5.42 3.08
C ASP A 43 13.20 -4.57 4.11
N PHE A 44 13.28 -5.00 5.38
CA PHE A 44 12.57 -4.34 6.45
C PHE A 44 13.43 -3.30 7.16
N VAL A 45 12.86 -2.11 7.36
CA VAL A 45 13.40 -1.05 8.21
C VAL A 45 12.59 -0.98 9.50
N PRO A 46 13.06 -1.62 10.59
CA PRO A 46 12.33 -1.63 11.85
C PRO A 46 12.42 -0.26 12.55
N VAL A 47 11.28 0.22 13.05
CA VAL A 47 11.23 1.39 13.94
C VAL A 47 10.37 1.06 15.17
N CYS A 48 10.90 1.42 16.34
CA CYS A 48 10.12 1.48 17.58
C CYS A 48 10.29 2.87 18.20
N PRO A 49 9.32 3.78 18.03
CA PRO A 49 9.45 5.14 18.54
C PRO A 49 9.61 5.18 20.07
N GLU A 50 8.91 4.28 20.78
CA GLU A 50 8.97 4.18 22.24
C GLU A 50 10.37 3.80 22.75
N MET A 51 11.07 2.91 22.06
CA MET A 51 12.48 2.61 22.39
C MET A 51 13.41 3.77 22.04
N ALA A 52 13.15 4.45 20.92
CA ALA A 52 14.01 5.54 20.43
C ALA A 52 13.96 6.77 21.33
N ILE A 53 12.85 7.02 22.02
CA ILE A 53 12.75 8.09 23.02
C ILE A 53 13.24 7.66 24.42
N GLY A 54 13.84 6.47 24.55
CA GLY A 54 14.48 6.01 25.78
C GLY A 54 13.58 5.32 26.80
N MET A 55 12.34 4.93 26.47
CA MET A 55 11.45 4.29 27.45
C MET A 55 11.92 2.88 27.87
N GLY A 56 12.71 2.19 27.05
CA GLY A 56 13.18 0.83 27.31
C GLY A 56 12.07 -0.25 27.21
N ALA A 57 12.46 -1.49 27.50
CA ALA A 57 11.55 -2.64 27.60
C ALA A 57 12.10 -3.61 28.67
N PRO A 58 11.29 -4.05 29.65
CA PRO A 58 9.91 -3.65 29.91
C PRO A 58 9.79 -2.18 30.35
N ARG A 59 8.60 -1.59 30.18
CA ARG A 59 8.30 -0.19 30.55
C ARG A 59 6.86 -0.05 30.99
N LYS A 60 6.55 1.09 31.62
CA LYS A 60 5.18 1.47 31.94
C LYS A 60 4.35 1.61 30.66
N SER A 61 3.11 1.10 30.68
CA SER A 61 2.20 1.25 29.55
C SER A 61 1.78 2.71 29.39
N ILE A 62 1.65 3.13 28.13
CA ILE A 62 1.16 4.45 27.73
C ILE A 62 -0.15 4.30 26.97
N ARG A 63 -0.97 5.34 26.98
CA ARG A 63 -2.27 5.41 26.30
C ARG A 63 -2.54 6.80 25.76
N GLN A 64 -3.42 6.89 24.77
CA GLN A 64 -3.92 8.18 24.29
C GLN A 64 -4.98 8.70 25.24
N VAL A 65 -4.81 9.90 25.77
CA VAL A 65 -5.78 10.56 26.65
C VAL A 65 -6.17 11.90 26.05
N ARG A 66 -7.47 12.14 25.91
CA ARG A 66 -7.98 13.43 25.46
C ARG A 66 -8.00 14.42 26.62
N ARG A 67 -7.31 15.55 26.45
CA ARG A 67 -7.35 16.72 27.34
C ARG A 67 -7.75 17.93 26.50
N GLY A 68 -8.99 18.41 26.66
CA GLY A 68 -9.57 19.39 25.74
C GLY A 68 -9.55 18.88 24.29
N ASP A 69 -8.97 19.67 23.39
CA ASP A 69 -8.81 19.32 21.96
C ASP A 69 -7.51 18.55 21.65
N GLU A 70 -6.63 18.39 22.64
CA GLU A 70 -5.36 17.70 22.48
C GLU A 70 -5.44 16.20 22.83
N ILE A 71 -4.60 15.41 22.17
CA ILE A 71 -4.34 14.01 22.53
C ILE A 71 -2.95 13.92 23.15
N ARG A 72 -2.91 13.57 24.44
CA ARG A 72 -1.68 13.29 25.19
C ARG A 72 -1.36 11.80 25.19
N ILE A 73 -0.08 11.46 25.19
CA ILE A 73 0.45 10.09 25.30
C ILE A 73 1.06 9.92 26.68
N GLN A 74 0.30 9.32 27.61
CA GLN A 74 0.68 9.26 29.02
C GLN A 74 0.34 7.91 29.66
N SER A 75 0.93 7.62 30.81
CA SER A 75 0.57 6.45 31.63
C SER A 75 -0.83 6.60 32.23
N ARG A 76 -1.39 5.47 32.72
CA ARG A 76 -2.75 5.46 33.30
C ARG A 76 -2.92 6.46 34.45
N ASP A 77 -1.93 6.53 35.32
CA ASP A 77 -1.86 7.39 36.51
C ASP A 77 -1.21 8.75 36.24
N ALA A 78 -0.96 9.10 34.97
CA ALA A 78 -0.34 10.35 34.54
C ALA A 78 1.06 10.64 35.14
N SER A 79 1.73 9.65 35.75
CA SER A 79 3.09 9.84 36.28
C SER A 79 4.16 9.95 35.17
N LEU A 80 3.80 9.63 33.94
CA LEU A 80 4.66 9.68 32.76
C LEU A 80 3.85 10.27 31.61
N ASP A 81 4.33 11.38 31.03
CA ASP A 81 3.84 11.96 29.79
C ASP A 81 5.01 11.99 28.79
N VAL A 82 4.85 11.32 27.66
CA VAL A 82 5.87 11.21 26.59
C VAL A 82 5.38 11.85 25.30
N THR A 83 4.35 12.70 25.37
CA THR A 83 3.71 13.32 24.20
C THR A 83 4.73 14.05 23.33
N GLU A 84 5.44 15.01 23.91
CA GLU A 84 6.40 15.87 23.19
C GLU A 84 7.57 15.05 22.62
N SER A 85 8.14 14.15 23.42
CA SER A 85 9.24 13.30 22.98
C SER A 85 8.85 12.41 21.80
N LEU A 86 7.65 11.80 21.84
CA LEU A 86 7.16 10.99 20.72
C LEU A 86 6.81 11.83 19.49
N GLN A 87 6.23 13.02 19.65
CA GLN A 87 5.93 13.92 18.54
C GLN A 87 7.23 14.36 17.84
N SER A 88 8.18 14.90 18.61
CA SER A 88 9.47 15.36 18.09
C SER A 88 10.24 14.22 17.40
N PHE A 89 10.34 13.05 18.03
CA PHE A 89 10.97 11.89 17.39
C PHE A 89 10.23 11.48 16.11
N SER A 90 8.90 11.45 16.14
CA SER A 90 8.11 11.01 14.98
C SER A 90 8.34 11.92 13.79
N GLU A 91 8.29 13.25 13.98
CA GLU A 91 8.54 14.24 12.93
C GLU A 91 9.95 14.11 12.32
N GLN A 92 10.97 14.00 13.17
CA GLN A 92 12.35 13.82 12.73
C GLN A 92 12.53 12.50 11.97
N LYS A 93 12.05 11.39 12.56
CA LYS A 93 12.23 10.07 11.97
C LYS A 93 11.51 9.96 10.63
N VAL A 94 10.26 10.39 10.52
CA VAL A 94 9.51 10.25 9.25
C VAL A 94 10.09 11.09 8.12
N ALA A 95 10.79 12.18 8.41
CA ALA A 95 11.51 12.96 7.41
C ALA A 95 12.64 12.17 6.74
N GLU A 96 13.23 11.20 7.44
CA GLU A 96 14.29 10.33 6.93
C GLU A 96 13.76 9.14 6.11
N LEU A 97 12.45 8.87 6.12
CA LEU A 97 11.85 7.65 5.58
C LEU A 97 11.38 7.74 4.12
N GLY A 98 11.74 8.81 3.39
CA GLY A 98 11.29 9.02 2.00
C GLY A 98 11.77 7.97 0.98
N PHE A 99 12.70 7.09 1.38
CA PHE A 99 13.19 5.98 0.57
C PHE A 99 12.27 4.74 0.63
N LEU A 100 11.34 4.66 1.59
CA LEU A 100 10.45 3.51 1.74
C LEU A 100 9.39 3.47 0.62
N SER A 101 8.98 2.26 0.25
CA SER A 101 7.87 2.04 -0.69
C SER A 101 6.56 1.64 0.00
N GLY A 102 6.58 1.50 1.33
CA GLY A 102 5.42 1.25 2.16
C GLY A 102 5.78 1.07 3.63
N TYR A 103 4.76 0.95 4.49
CA TYR A 103 4.92 0.80 5.92
C TYR A 103 3.89 -0.17 6.54
N LEU A 104 4.37 -1.10 7.37
CA LEU A 104 3.55 -2.03 8.16
C LEU A 104 3.55 -1.67 9.64
N LEU A 105 2.38 -1.29 10.13
CA LEU A 105 2.18 -0.83 11.50
C LEU A 105 1.64 -1.92 12.43
N CYS A 106 2.03 -1.85 13.70
CA CYS A 106 1.43 -2.65 14.75
C CYS A 106 0.12 -2.01 15.23
N ALA A 107 -0.99 -2.71 14.98
CA ALA A 107 -2.34 -2.28 15.37
C ALA A 107 -2.48 -1.96 16.87
N LYS A 108 -3.42 -1.07 17.19
CA LYS A 108 -3.85 -0.67 18.56
C LYS A 108 -2.78 -0.01 19.43
N SER A 109 -1.54 0.17 18.96
CA SER A 109 -0.51 0.90 19.70
C SER A 109 -0.88 2.39 19.76
N PRO A 110 -0.71 3.07 20.92
CA PRO A 110 -0.88 4.53 21.04
C PRO A 110 0.12 5.32 20.17
N THR A 111 1.15 4.64 19.67
CA THR A 111 2.23 5.21 18.88
C THR A 111 2.14 4.80 17.41
N CYS A 112 1.97 3.50 17.15
CA CYS A 112 2.02 2.96 15.79
C CYS A 112 0.64 2.59 15.20
N GLY A 113 -0.46 2.56 15.97
CA GLY A 113 -1.75 2.15 15.41
C GLY A 113 -2.21 3.12 14.32
N MET A 114 -2.58 2.61 13.14
CA MET A 114 -2.98 3.43 12.00
C MET A 114 -4.40 3.99 12.16
N GLU A 115 -5.27 3.22 12.83
CA GLU A 115 -6.66 3.60 13.06
C GLU A 115 -7.21 2.92 14.30
N ARG A 116 -8.37 3.41 14.76
CA ARG A 116 -9.17 2.80 15.84
C ARG A 116 -8.37 2.58 17.13
N VAL A 117 -7.36 3.41 17.38
CA VAL A 117 -6.64 3.45 18.65
C VAL A 117 -7.58 4.01 19.72
N THR A 118 -7.56 3.41 20.91
CA THR A 118 -8.42 3.86 22.00
C THR A 118 -7.92 5.20 22.55
N VAL A 119 -8.76 6.22 22.51
CA VAL A 119 -8.56 7.51 23.16
C VAL A 119 -9.42 7.53 24.43
N TYR A 120 -8.77 7.59 25.57
CA TYR A 120 -9.40 7.62 26.89
C TYR A 120 -9.77 9.05 27.29
N LYS A 121 -10.81 9.21 28.11
CA LYS A 121 -11.09 10.47 28.80
C LYS A 121 -10.07 10.69 29.92
N GLU A 122 -9.76 11.95 30.20
CA GLU A 122 -8.91 12.32 31.33
C GLU A 122 -9.47 11.75 32.65
N GLY A 123 -8.60 11.17 33.47
CA GLY A 123 -8.97 10.58 34.78
C GLY A 123 -9.80 9.30 34.74
N GLY A 124 -10.12 8.74 33.56
CA GLY A 124 -11.02 7.59 33.43
C GLY A 124 -10.48 6.42 32.61
N ASP A 125 -11.25 5.32 32.59
CA ASP A 125 -11.00 4.14 31.75
C ASP A 125 -12.00 4.00 30.59
N GLN A 126 -12.94 4.94 30.48
CA GLN A 126 -13.82 5.05 29.32
C GLN A 126 -13.05 5.67 28.14
N GLY A 127 -13.06 5.00 27.00
CA GLY A 127 -12.43 5.50 25.78
C GLY A 127 -13.19 5.12 24.52
N ASN A 128 -12.95 5.86 23.44
CA ASN A 128 -13.50 5.59 22.12
C ASN A 128 -12.40 5.15 21.15
N ARG A 129 -12.75 4.36 20.14
CA ARG A 129 -11.79 3.87 19.14
C ARG A 129 -11.70 4.82 17.95
N SER A 130 -11.29 6.07 18.21
CA SER A 130 -11.20 7.15 17.21
C SER A 130 -9.78 7.64 16.94
N GLY A 131 -8.80 7.16 17.71
CA GLY A 131 -7.43 7.65 17.66
C GLY A 131 -6.60 7.05 16.53
N ILE A 132 -5.51 7.75 16.24
CA ILE A 132 -4.40 7.31 15.39
C ILE A 132 -3.13 7.48 16.22
N GLY A 133 -2.23 6.51 16.16
CA GLY A 133 -0.95 6.53 16.83
C GLY A 133 -0.11 7.74 16.42
N VAL A 134 0.60 8.36 17.35
CA VAL A 134 1.34 9.61 17.07
C VAL A 134 2.36 9.47 15.93
N PHE A 135 3.09 8.36 15.86
CA PHE A 135 4.03 8.09 14.77
C PHE A 135 3.30 7.78 13.46
N ALA A 136 2.24 6.98 13.51
CA ALA A 136 1.43 6.66 12.32
C ALA A 136 0.81 7.92 11.69
N LYS A 137 0.31 8.83 12.54
CA LYS A 137 -0.23 10.13 12.13
C LYS A 137 0.83 10.97 11.43
N ALA A 138 2.00 11.14 12.03
CA ALA A 138 3.11 11.88 11.43
C ALA A 138 3.55 11.28 10.08
N LEU A 139 3.67 9.96 10.00
CA LEU A 139 4.04 9.24 8.77
C LEU A 139 3.04 9.50 7.64
N MET A 140 1.74 9.32 7.91
CA MET A 140 0.68 9.50 6.92
C MET A 140 0.48 10.96 6.50
N GLN A 141 0.76 11.92 7.39
CA GLN A 141 0.71 13.34 7.05
C GLN A 141 1.91 13.76 6.19
N ARG A 142 3.11 13.27 6.51
CA ARG A 142 4.32 13.60 5.76
C ARG A 142 4.36 12.93 4.39
N TRP A 143 3.87 11.70 4.29
CA TRP A 143 3.89 10.90 3.06
C TRP A 143 2.49 10.36 2.71
N PRO A 144 1.55 11.23 2.28
CA PRO A 144 0.15 10.82 2.06
C PRO A 144 -0.03 9.72 1.00
N GLN A 145 0.88 9.66 0.03
CA GLN A 145 0.87 8.66 -1.05
C GLN A 145 1.49 7.33 -0.63
N LEU A 146 2.25 7.28 0.47
CA LEU A 146 2.91 6.06 0.93
C LEU A 146 1.86 4.99 1.28
N PRO A 147 2.01 3.75 0.79
CA PRO A 147 1.19 2.63 1.24
C PRO A 147 1.45 2.35 2.73
N VAL A 148 0.45 2.55 3.57
CA VAL A 148 0.50 2.25 5.00
C VAL A 148 -0.65 1.32 5.34
N GLU A 149 -0.37 0.25 6.10
CA GLU A 149 -1.38 -0.69 6.56
C GLU A 149 -1.00 -1.33 7.90
N GLU A 150 -2.00 -1.84 8.64
CA GLU A 150 -1.75 -2.60 9.87
C GLU A 150 -1.62 -4.10 9.58
N GLU A 151 -0.64 -4.75 10.23
CA GLU A 151 -0.37 -6.17 10.00
C GLU A 151 -1.61 -7.08 10.20
N GLY A 152 -2.47 -6.77 11.18
CA GLY A 152 -3.67 -7.56 11.44
C GLY A 152 -4.74 -7.44 10.35
N ARG A 153 -4.79 -6.31 9.64
CA ARG A 153 -5.72 -6.04 8.53
C ARG A 153 -5.33 -6.80 7.27
N LEU A 154 -4.05 -7.16 7.13
CA LEU A 154 -3.59 -8.02 6.04
C LEU A 154 -4.18 -9.44 6.12
N ASN A 155 -4.92 -9.83 7.15
CA ASN A 155 -5.68 -11.10 7.12
C ASN A 155 -6.84 -11.07 6.12
N ASP A 156 -7.35 -9.88 5.79
CA ASP A 156 -8.27 -9.69 4.67
C ASP A 156 -7.47 -9.73 3.36
N LEU A 157 -7.81 -10.69 2.49
CA LEU A 157 -7.07 -10.91 1.24
C LEU A 157 -7.16 -9.74 0.26
N VAL A 158 -8.29 -9.03 0.23
CA VAL A 158 -8.48 -7.88 -0.67
C VAL A 158 -7.65 -6.69 -0.18
N ILE A 159 -7.63 -6.44 1.13
CA ILE A 159 -6.76 -5.42 1.73
C ILE A 159 -5.30 -5.76 1.47
N ARG A 160 -4.91 -7.02 1.70
CA ARG A 160 -3.54 -7.50 1.48
C ARG A 160 -3.09 -7.30 0.04
N GLU A 161 -3.90 -7.73 -0.93
CA GLU A 161 -3.62 -7.56 -2.35
C GLU A 161 -3.50 -6.08 -2.72
N ASN A 162 -4.43 -5.23 -2.26
CA ASN A 162 -4.41 -3.80 -2.53
C ASN A 162 -3.16 -3.12 -1.96
N PHE A 163 -2.80 -3.41 -0.70
CA PHE A 163 -1.62 -2.86 -0.05
C PHE A 163 -0.35 -3.18 -0.84
N PHE A 164 -0.11 -4.45 -1.17
CA PHE A 164 1.10 -4.82 -1.90
C PHE A 164 1.09 -4.32 -3.35
N THR A 165 -0.06 -4.30 -4.03
CA THR A 165 -0.19 -3.67 -5.35
C THR A 165 0.28 -2.21 -5.31
N ARG A 166 -0.12 -1.46 -4.29
CA ARG A 166 0.33 -0.08 -4.07
C ARG A 166 1.80 0.02 -3.73
N VAL A 167 2.36 -0.91 -2.94
CA VAL A 167 3.80 -0.98 -2.63
C VAL A 167 4.64 -1.14 -3.89
N TYR A 168 4.30 -2.11 -4.74
CA TYR A 168 5.02 -2.33 -6.00
C TYR A 168 4.89 -1.14 -6.95
N ALA A 169 3.70 -0.54 -7.04
CA ALA A 169 3.48 0.65 -7.86
C ALA A 169 4.26 1.88 -7.36
N PHE A 170 4.33 2.08 -6.04
CA PHE A 170 5.10 3.15 -5.43
C PHE A 170 6.61 2.95 -5.65
N HIS A 171 7.09 1.72 -5.53
CA HIS A 171 8.48 1.39 -5.81
C HIS A 171 8.86 1.63 -7.28
N ASP A 172 8.02 1.19 -8.23
CA ASP A 172 8.23 1.43 -9.66
C ASP A 172 8.27 2.93 -9.97
N TRP A 173 7.43 3.73 -9.31
CA TRP A 173 7.50 5.19 -9.37
C TRP A 173 8.83 5.75 -8.84
N GLN A 174 9.30 5.28 -7.69
CA GLN A 174 10.61 5.68 -7.15
C GLN A 174 11.75 5.30 -8.11
N CYS A 175 11.70 4.12 -8.74
CA CYS A 175 12.65 3.70 -9.77
C CYS A 175 12.62 4.62 -10.99
N LEU A 176 11.44 5.05 -11.44
CA LEU A 176 11.28 6.02 -12.52
C LEU A 176 12.00 7.32 -12.17
N LEU A 177 11.72 7.90 -11.00
CA LEU A 177 12.36 9.14 -10.55
C LEU A 177 13.88 8.97 -10.40
N HIS A 178 14.33 7.87 -9.81
CA HIS A 178 15.74 7.55 -9.63
C HIS A 178 16.49 7.44 -10.97
N SER A 179 15.86 6.86 -11.98
CA SER A 179 16.43 6.73 -13.33
C SER A 179 16.44 8.04 -14.13
N GLY A 180 15.87 9.12 -13.58
CA GLY A 180 15.68 10.40 -14.24
C GLY A 180 14.31 10.52 -14.90
N LEU A 181 13.54 11.54 -14.47
CA LEU A 181 12.21 11.85 -14.96
C LEU A 181 12.27 12.41 -16.40
N SER A 182 11.43 11.87 -17.29
CA SER A 182 11.17 12.44 -18.61
C SER A 182 9.69 12.24 -18.97
N LEU A 183 9.15 13.09 -19.84
CA LEU A 183 7.76 12.96 -20.30
C LEU A 183 7.53 11.57 -20.91
N HIS A 184 8.49 11.09 -21.72
CA HIS A 184 8.43 9.76 -22.31
C HIS A 184 8.29 8.63 -21.27
N LYS A 185 9.12 8.65 -20.22
CA LYS A 185 9.04 7.64 -19.15
C LYS A 185 7.74 7.74 -18.37
N LEU A 186 7.24 8.95 -18.12
CA LEU A 186 5.97 9.18 -17.45
C LEU A 186 4.79 8.62 -18.28
N THR A 187 4.77 8.88 -19.58
CA THR A 187 3.78 8.32 -20.52
C THR A 187 3.86 6.78 -20.58
N GLN A 188 5.07 6.21 -20.61
CA GLN A 188 5.25 4.76 -20.57
C GLN A 188 4.77 4.15 -19.25
N PHE A 189 5.07 4.78 -18.11
CA PHE A 189 4.57 4.37 -16.81
C PHE A 189 3.03 4.33 -16.83
N HIS A 190 2.38 5.41 -17.26
CA HIS A 190 0.94 5.45 -17.39
C HIS A 190 0.38 4.35 -18.30
N ALA A 191 1.00 4.14 -19.46
CA ALA A 191 0.58 3.12 -20.41
C ALA A 191 0.61 1.71 -19.80
N ARG A 192 1.64 1.37 -19.02
CA ARG A 192 1.77 0.06 -18.33
C ARG A 192 0.74 -0.14 -17.22
N TYR A 193 0.33 0.92 -16.55
CA TYR A 193 -0.62 0.87 -15.42
C TYR A 193 -2.08 1.10 -15.82
N LYS A 194 -2.34 1.39 -17.09
CA LYS A 194 -3.65 1.82 -17.61
C LYS A 194 -4.82 0.93 -17.15
N TYR A 195 -4.72 -0.39 -17.31
CA TYR A 195 -5.81 -1.29 -16.91
C TYR A 195 -5.89 -1.55 -15.41
N LEU A 196 -4.79 -1.35 -14.68
CA LEU A 196 -4.82 -1.37 -13.21
C LEU A 196 -5.58 -0.14 -12.70
N LEU A 197 -5.29 1.05 -13.24
CA LEU A 197 -6.05 2.26 -12.93
C LEU A 197 -7.54 2.09 -13.24
N LEU A 198 -7.90 1.49 -14.38
CA LEU A 198 -9.30 1.24 -14.70
C LEU A 198 -9.99 0.30 -13.68
N ALA A 199 -9.29 -0.74 -13.23
CA ALA A 199 -9.81 -1.69 -12.25
C ALA A 199 -10.03 -1.03 -10.88
N HIS A 200 -9.15 -0.13 -10.46
CA HIS A 200 -9.22 0.52 -9.16
C HIS A 200 -10.12 1.77 -9.17
N SER A 201 -10.05 2.59 -10.22
CA SER A 201 -10.96 3.71 -10.41
C SER A 201 -11.11 4.18 -11.87
N PRO A 202 -12.29 3.96 -12.49
CA PRO A 202 -12.63 4.50 -13.80
C PRO A 202 -12.67 6.04 -13.85
N ALA A 203 -12.85 6.73 -12.72
CA ALA A 203 -12.84 8.18 -12.66
C ALA A 203 -11.42 8.73 -12.86
N GLN A 204 -10.48 8.33 -12.00
CA GLN A 204 -9.07 8.73 -12.11
C GLN A 204 -8.43 8.22 -13.41
N TYR A 205 -8.80 7.03 -13.90
CA TYR A 205 -8.38 6.52 -15.21
C TYR A 205 -8.64 7.52 -16.35
N ARG A 206 -9.80 8.20 -16.34
CA ARG A 206 -10.16 9.19 -17.38
C ARG A 206 -9.42 10.52 -17.23
N GLN A 207 -9.04 10.87 -16.00
CA GLN A 207 -8.43 12.17 -15.67
C GLN A 207 -6.90 12.15 -15.82
N LEU A 208 -6.24 11.02 -15.51
CA LEU A 208 -4.78 10.94 -15.46
C LEU A 208 -4.12 10.93 -16.84
N GLY A 209 -4.77 10.39 -17.87
CA GLY A 209 -4.24 10.39 -19.23
C GLY A 209 -4.07 11.79 -19.82
N PRO A 210 -5.13 12.64 -19.82
CA PRO A 210 -5.05 14.03 -20.29
C PRO A 210 -3.96 14.87 -19.64
N LEU A 211 -3.72 14.70 -18.33
CA LEU A 211 -2.63 15.41 -17.61
C LEU A 211 -1.24 15.21 -18.25
N LEU A 212 -1.03 14.10 -18.95
CA LEU A 212 0.25 13.81 -19.62
C LEU A 212 0.31 14.41 -21.03
N ALA A 213 -0.84 14.68 -21.66
CA ALA A 213 -0.91 15.29 -22.98
C ALA A 213 -0.83 16.82 -22.89
N GLU A 214 -1.31 17.39 -21.79
CA GLU A 214 -1.27 18.83 -21.47
C GLU A 214 0.09 19.30 -20.91
N GLY A 215 1.12 18.45 -20.94
CA GLY A 215 2.43 18.66 -20.32
C GLY A 215 3.13 19.94 -20.80
N GLY A 216 2.78 21.06 -20.18
CA GLY A 216 3.41 22.37 -20.28
C GLY A 216 4.75 22.42 -19.53
N GLU A 217 5.32 23.62 -19.47
CA GLU A 217 6.73 23.93 -19.17
C GLU A 217 7.33 23.31 -17.88
N ASP A 218 6.53 22.83 -16.92
CA ASP A 218 6.99 22.15 -15.69
C ASP A 218 6.61 20.65 -15.62
N LEU A 219 7.59 19.80 -15.94
CA LEU A 219 7.47 18.35 -15.88
C LEU A 219 7.42 17.81 -14.43
N GLN A 220 8.08 18.46 -13.47
CA GLN A 220 8.14 18.00 -12.08
C GLN A 220 6.76 18.15 -11.42
N GLU A 221 6.13 19.30 -11.63
CA GLU A 221 4.79 19.55 -11.09
C GLU A 221 3.74 18.64 -11.73
N THR A 222 3.83 18.42 -13.05
CA THR A 222 2.98 17.44 -13.76
C THR A 222 3.15 16.03 -13.16
N ALA A 223 4.39 15.59 -12.94
CA ALA A 223 4.68 14.29 -12.35
C ALA A 223 4.13 14.15 -10.92
N ARG A 224 4.25 15.20 -10.10
CA ARG A 224 3.71 15.24 -8.73
C ARG A 224 2.19 15.07 -8.74
N ARG A 225 1.47 15.91 -9.48
CA ARG A 225 0.00 15.86 -9.59
C ARG A 225 -0.49 14.53 -10.17
N TYR A 226 0.21 14.00 -11.18
CA TYR A 226 -0.08 12.69 -11.75
C TYR A 226 0.03 11.60 -10.68
N PHE A 227 1.13 11.57 -9.92
CA PHE A 227 1.36 10.52 -8.93
C PHE A 227 0.40 10.59 -7.74
N GLU A 228 0.00 11.79 -7.33
CA GLU A 228 -1.05 12.01 -6.34
C GLU A 228 -2.37 11.37 -6.77
N GLY A 229 -2.85 11.70 -7.98
CA GLY A 229 -4.07 11.10 -8.51
C GLY A 229 -3.94 9.60 -8.78
N PHE A 230 -2.75 9.13 -9.16
CA PHE A 230 -2.44 7.71 -9.36
C PHE A 230 -2.57 6.91 -8.06
N MET A 231 -1.93 7.37 -6.98
CA MET A 231 -1.98 6.68 -5.69
C MET A 231 -3.35 6.79 -5.03
N GLU A 232 -4.06 7.90 -5.23
CA GLU A 232 -5.47 8.03 -4.81
C GLU A 232 -6.37 7.02 -5.55
N ALA A 233 -6.14 6.80 -6.86
CA ALA A 233 -6.86 5.78 -7.60
C ALA A 233 -6.61 4.39 -7.00
N LEU A 234 -5.34 4.02 -6.79
CA LEU A 234 -4.95 2.70 -6.30
C LEU A 234 -5.34 2.45 -4.83
N LYS A 235 -5.60 3.49 -4.03
CA LYS A 235 -6.13 3.36 -2.67
C LYS A 235 -7.51 2.72 -2.64
N ASN A 236 -8.29 2.83 -3.72
CA ASN A 236 -9.57 2.16 -3.86
C ASN A 236 -9.37 0.66 -4.07
N LYS A 237 -10.18 -0.18 -3.43
CA LYS A 237 -10.21 -1.62 -3.70
C LYS A 237 -10.89 -1.85 -5.06
N ALA A 238 -10.24 -2.61 -5.94
CA ALA A 238 -10.82 -2.94 -7.24
C ALA A 238 -12.08 -3.80 -7.06
N SER A 239 -13.15 -3.43 -7.77
CA SER A 239 -14.43 -4.13 -7.74
C SER A 239 -14.52 -5.17 -8.85
N ARG A 240 -15.34 -6.22 -8.67
CA ARG A 240 -15.61 -7.21 -9.73
C ARG A 240 -16.05 -6.54 -11.04
N ARG A 241 -16.91 -5.52 -10.94
CA ARG A 241 -17.36 -4.72 -12.09
C ARG A 241 -16.18 -4.09 -12.84
N ASN A 242 -15.29 -3.41 -12.13
CA ASN A 242 -14.18 -2.70 -12.76
C ASN A 242 -13.13 -3.67 -13.32
N HIS A 243 -12.87 -4.78 -12.62
CA HIS A 243 -12.06 -5.88 -13.16
C HIS A 243 -12.64 -6.42 -14.45
N THR A 244 -13.96 -6.65 -14.50
CA THR A 244 -14.66 -7.09 -15.71
C THR A 244 -14.42 -6.11 -16.86
N SER A 245 -14.57 -4.80 -16.61
CA SER A 245 -14.29 -3.77 -17.62
C SER A 245 -12.84 -3.84 -18.11
N ALA A 246 -11.86 -3.94 -17.21
CA ALA A 246 -10.45 -4.08 -17.58
C ALA A 246 -10.19 -5.33 -18.44
N LEU A 247 -10.75 -6.48 -18.05
CA LEU A 247 -10.64 -7.74 -18.79
C LEU A 247 -11.27 -7.65 -20.18
N GLN A 248 -12.46 -7.05 -20.31
CA GLN A 248 -13.13 -6.84 -21.60
C GLN A 248 -12.33 -5.93 -22.53
N HIS A 249 -11.72 -4.86 -21.99
CA HIS A 249 -10.83 -4.01 -22.79
C HIS A 249 -9.60 -4.80 -23.28
N ILE A 250 -8.99 -5.63 -22.44
CA ILE A 250 -7.85 -6.48 -22.83
C ILE A 250 -8.28 -7.53 -23.86
N GLN A 251 -9.45 -8.16 -23.68
CA GLN A 251 -10.03 -9.12 -24.63
C GLN A 251 -10.14 -8.51 -26.04
N GLY A 252 -10.46 -7.21 -26.14
CA GLY A 252 -10.56 -6.49 -27.41
C GLY A 252 -9.32 -6.59 -28.30
N TYR A 253 -8.11 -6.70 -27.73
CA TYR A 253 -6.86 -6.81 -28.49
C TYR A 253 -6.71 -8.15 -29.21
N PHE A 254 -7.43 -9.17 -28.77
CA PHE A 254 -7.40 -10.51 -29.35
C PHE A 254 -8.57 -10.74 -30.33
N LYS A 255 -9.43 -9.73 -30.56
CA LYS A 255 -10.66 -9.85 -31.37
C LYS A 255 -10.41 -10.36 -32.80
N GLN A 256 -9.28 -10.05 -33.43
CA GLN A 256 -9.00 -10.53 -34.79
C GLN A 256 -8.08 -11.76 -34.83
N LYS A 257 -7.67 -12.26 -33.67
CA LYS A 257 -6.71 -13.38 -33.56
C LYS A 257 -7.38 -14.68 -33.09
N LEU A 258 -8.39 -14.56 -32.23
CA LEU A 258 -9.10 -15.72 -31.70
C LEU A 258 -10.21 -16.23 -32.62
N THR A 259 -10.38 -17.55 -32.64
CA THR A 259 -11.53 -18.23 -33.24
C THR A 259 -12.85 -17.86 -32.53
N LYS A 260 -13.99 -18.17 -33.16
CA LYS A 260 -15.31 -17.94 -32.53
C LYS A 260 -15.45 -18.67 -31.19
N ALA A 261 -14.95 -19.91 -31.12
CA ALA A 261 -14.98 -20.72 -29.90
C ALA A 261 -14.13 -20.10 -28.78
N GLN A 262 -12.87 -19.77 -29.06
CA GLN A 262 -11.95 -19.12 -28.10
C GLN A 262 -12.47 -17.77 -27.60
N LYS A 263 -13.08 -16.96 -28.47
CA LYS A 263 -13.74 -15.70 -28.06
C LYS A 263 -14.88 -15.95 -27.08
N SER A 264 -15.73 -16.93 -27.39
CA SER A 264 -16.87 -17.30 -26.55
C SER A 264 -16.40 -17.78 -25.19
N GLU A 265 -15.40 -18.65 -25.13
CA GLU A 265 -14.80 -19.14 -23.89
C GLU A 265 -14.26 -18.00 -23.01
N LEU A 266 -13.45 -17.10 -23.59
CA LEU A 266 -12.92 -15.97 -22.83
C LEU A 266 -14.02 -15.01 -22.35
N SER A 267 -15.02 -14.73 -23.20
CA SER A 267 -16.16 -13.89 -22.80
C SER A 267 -16.97 -14.54 -21.68
N GLN A 268 -17.19 -15.86 -21.75
CA GLN A 268 -17.89 -16.62 -20.72
C GLN A 268 -17.11 -16.60 -19.40
N ALA A 269 -15.80 -16.86 -19.41
CA ALA A 269 -14.98 -16.81 -18.20
C ALA A 269 -14.99 -15.42 -17.53
N ILE A 270 -14.98 -14.34 -18.33
CA ILE A 270 -15.11 -12.97 -17.82
C ILE A 270 -16.51 -12.73 -17.22
N ASP A 271 -17.56 -13.25 -17.85
CA ASP A 271 -18.94 -13.12 -17.38
C ASP A 271 -19.19 -13.92 -16.09
N GLU A 272 -18.70 -15.15 -16.02
CA GLU A 272 -18.75 -16.01 -14.83
C GLU A 272 -17.98 -15.37 -13.65
N TYR A 273 -16.83 -14.75 -13.91
CA TYR A 273 -16.14 -13.95 -12.89
C TYR A 273 -16.97 -12.74 -12.42
N ARG A 274 -17.61 -12.01 -13.36
CA ARG A 274 -18.49 -10.87 -13.04
C ARG A 274 -19.63 -11.30 -12.13
N GLN A 275 -20.21 -12.47 -12.38
CA GLN A 275 -21.30 -13.06 -11.60
C GLN A 275 -20.84 -13.69 -10.27
N GLY A 276 -19.52 -13.88 -10.07
CA GLY A 276 -18.98 -14.51 -8.86
C GLY A 276 -18.95 -16.04 -8.91
N LEU A 277 -19.13 -16.64 -10.09
CA LEU A 277 -19.09 -18.08 -10.29
C LEU A 277 -17.67 -18.65 -10.39
N GLN A 278 -16.70 -17.79 -10.72
CA GLN A 278 -15.29 -18.16 -10.85
C GLN A 278 -14.35 -17.07 -10.30
N PRO A 279 -13.12 -17.44 -9.89
CA PRO A 279 -12.14 -16.49 -9.41
C PRO A 279 -11.53 -15.66 -10.55
N LEU A 280 -10.99 -14.49 -10.21
CA LEU A 280 -10.33 -13.59 -11.17
C LEU A 280 -9.21 -14.29 -11.96
N LEU A 281 -8.58 -15.31 -11.37
CA LEU A 281 -7.45 -16.02 -11.95
C LEU A 281 -7.82 -16.78 -13.24
N VAL A 282 -9.08 -17.22 -13.40
CA VAL A 282 -9.49 -17.98 -14.60
C VAL A 282 -9.41 -17.11 -15.86
N PRO A 283 -10.12 -15.96 -15.98
CA PRO A 283 -10.00 -15.11 -17.16
C PRO A 283 -8.58 -14.54 -17.34
N LEU A 284 -7.83 -14.27 -16.25
CA LEU A 284 -6.42 -13.86 -16.36
C LEU A 284 -5.54 -14.96 -16.98
N THR A 285 -5.78 -16.22 -16.64
CA THR A 285 -5.01 -17.35 -17.17
C THR A 285 -5.26 -17.53 -18.67
N LEU A 286 -6.52 -17.43 -19.11
CA LEU A 286 -6.87 -17.43 -20.54
C LEU A 286 -6.22 -16.27 -21.29
N ILE A 287 -6.27 -15.05 -20.75
CA ILE A 287 -5.60 -13.89 -21.35
C ILE A 287 -4.09 -14.13 -21.46
N LYS A 288 -3.43 -14.65 -20.42
CA LYS A 288 -1.99 -14.97 -20.45
C LYS A 288 -1.66 -16.09 -21.44
N HIS A 289 -2.55 -17.06 -21.62
CA HIS A 289 -2.42 -18.09 -22.64
C HIS A 289 -2.49 -17.48 -24.04
N TYR A 290 -3.53 -16.73 -24.36
CA TYR A 290 -3.68 -16.08 -25.66
C TYR A 290 -2.58 -15.05 -25.96
N LEU A 291 -2.05 -14.39 -24.93
CA LEU A 291 -0.89 -13.51 -25.08
C LEU A 291 0.38 -14.26 -25.50
N ARG A 292 0.57 -15.52 -25.07
CA ARG A 292 1.70 -16.36 -25.49
C ARG A 292 1.55 -16.82 -26.94
N GLU A 293 0.34 -17.19 -27.35
CA GLU A 293 0.05 -17.61 -28.73
C GLU A 293 0.04 -16.43 -29.71
N HIS A 294 -0.40 -15.26 -29.24
CA HIS A 294 -0.53 -14.04 -30.02
C HIS A 294 0.13 -12.88 -29.27
N PRO A 295 1.47 -12.74 -29.35
CA PRO A 295 2.19 -11.68 -28.67
C PRO A 295 1.63 -10.28 -28.99
N GLN A 296 1.31 -9.54 -27.94
CA GLN A 296 0.83 -8.16 -28.00
C GLN A 296 1.71 -7.32 -27.07
N PRO A 297 2.76 -6.62 -27.57
CA PRO A 297 3.72 -5.91 -26.72
C PRO A 297 3.07 -4.94 -25.72
N TYR A 298 2.04 -4.23 -26.17
CA TYR A 298 1.28 -3.30 -25.33
C TYR A 298 0.57 -3.99 -24.16
N ILE A 299 -0.01 -5.16 -24.39
CA ILE A 299 -0.71 -5.96 -23.37
C ILE A 299 0.27 -6.70 -22.47
N ALA A 300 1.36 -7.21 -23.03
CA ALA A 300 2.42 -7.86 -22.27
C ALA A 300 3.06 -6.94 -21.24
N ALA A 301 3.15 -5.64 -21.54
CA ALA A 301 3.66 -4.63 -20.63
C ALA A 301 2.65 -4.21 -19.52
N GLN A 302 1.41 -4.70 -19.54
CA GLN A 302 0.39 -4.28 -18.57
C GLN A 302 0.64 -4.88 -17.19
N VAL A 303 0.88 -4.01 -16.22
CA VAL A 303 1.07 -4.37 -14.81
C VAL A 303 -0.19 -5.03 -14.23
N TYR A 304 -1.38 -4.74 -14.78
CA TYR A 304 -2.63 -5.41 -14.40
C TYR A 304 -2.54 -6.94 -14.39
N LEU A 305 -1.81 -7.53 -15.36
CA LEU A 305 -1.68 -8.98 -15.49
C LEU A 305 -0.80 -9.61 -14.40
N ASN A 306 0.19 -8.87 -13.91
CA ASN A 306 1.13 -9.29 -12.87
C ASN A 306 1.55 -8.05 -12.03
N PRO A 307 0.69 -7.54 -11.11
CA PRO A 307 0.98 -6.31 -10.36
C PRO A 307 2.03 -6.47 -9.27
N HIS A 308 2.34 -7.72 -8.94
CA HIS A 308 3.30 -8.15 -7.94
C HIS A 308 3.73 -9.58 -8.30
N PRO A 309 4.85 -10.09 -7.72
CA PRO A 309 5.28 -11.48 -7.88
C PRO A 309 4.18 -12.48 -7.53
N GLN A 310 4.15 -13.63 -8.22
CA GLN A 310 3.12 -14.65 -8.05
C GLN A 310 3.30 -15.42 -6.74
N GLU A 311 4.54 -15.50 -6.26
CA GLU A 311 4.98 -16.15 -5.03
C GLU A 311 4.30 -15.56 -3.77
N LEU A 312 3.88 -14.28 -3.84
CA LEU A 312 3.11 -13.62 -2.79
C LEU A 312 1.66 -14.12 -2.69
N LYS A 313 1.16 -14.87 -3.69
CA LYS A 313 -0.17 -15.50 -3.70
C LYS A 313 -1.32 -14.55 -3.37
N LEU A 314 -1.33 -13.37 -3.98
CA LEU A 314 -2.30 -12.31 -3.63
C LEU A 314 -3.58 -12.31 -4.48
N ARG A 315 -3.56 -12.82 -5.72
CA ARG A 315 -4.73 -12.85 -6.64
C ARG A 315 -5.76 -13.96 -6.34
N TYR A 316 -5.79 -14.47 -5.11
CA TYR A 316 -6.74 -15.50 -4.65
C TYR A 316 -7.93 -14.90 -3.86
N ALA A 317 -8.04 -13.57 -3.82
CA ALA A 317 -9.02 -12.86 -3.00
C ALA A 317 -10.46 -12.81 -3.58
N TYR A 318 -10.65 -13.18 -4.86
CA TYR A 318 -11.89 -12.99 -5.63
C TYR A 318 -12.39 -14.28 -6.24
#